data_AF-M0ANL7-F1
#
_entry.id   AF-M0ANL7-F1
#
_cell.length_a   1.000
_cell.length_b   1.000
_cell.length_c   1.000
_cell.angle_alpha   90.00
_cell.angle_beta   90.00
_cell.angle_gamma   90.00
#
_symmetry.space_group_name_H-M   'P 1'
#
loop_
_entity.id
_entity.type
_entity.pdbx_description
1 polymer ?
#
loop_
_entity_poly.entity_id
_entity_poly.type
_entity_poly.pdbx_seq_one_letter_code
_entity_poly.pdbx_strand_id
1 'polypeptide(L)'
;MSLPEPTDVIVPHEDASYSTFDFLTQVMEGAYPHGVALEYQDLVLISQVDAAQTTNIWHVRAEDGSIIESLNLDAFRTATVLEETLDKTVAYVPSDRKEWVNSL
;
A
#
# COMPACT_ATOMS: atom_id res chain seq x y z
N MET A 1 3.73 18.88 -3.98
CA MET A 1 4.63 18.25 -3.00
C MET A 1 5.06 16.92 -3.60
N SER A 2 6.35 16.64 -3.65
CA SER A 2 6.86 15.37 -4.18
C SER A 2 6.62 14.25 -3.17
N LEU A 3 6.34 13.05 -3.67
CA LEU A 3 6.28 11.84 -2.84
C LEU A 3 7.64 11.60 -2.15
N PRO A 4 7.67 11.02 -0.93
CA PRO A 4 8.90 10.48 -0.39
C PRO A 4 9.45 9.39 -1.32
N GLU A 5 10.78 9.33 -1.45
CA GLU A 5 11.43 8.27 -2.22
C GLU A 5 11.13 6.90 -1.57
N PRO A 6 10.74 5.87 -2.34
CA PRO A 6 10.48 4.55 -1.81
C PRO A 6 11.74 4.02 -1.13
N THR A 7 11.57 3.55 0.10
CA THR A 7 12.64 2.96 0.92
C THR A 7 12.88 1.51 0.53
N ASP A 8 11.86 0.84 0.00
CA ASP A 8 11.92 -0.56 -0.45
C ASP A 8 10.88 -0.81 -1.55
N VAL A 9 11.08 -1.87 -2.35
CA VAL A 9 10.22 -2.21 -3.49
C VAL A 9 9.65 -3.62 -3.29
N ILE A 10 8.32 -3.70 -3.27
CA ILE A 10 7.54 -4.94 -3.18
C ILE A 10 7.36 -5.50 -4.60
N VAL A 11 8.29 -6.34 -5.03
CA VAL A 11 8.22 -7.01 -6.34
C VAL A 11 8.59 -8.48 -6.20
N PRO A 12 7.92 -9.39 -6.94
CA PRO A 12 8.40 -10.74 -7.10
C PRO A 12 9.69 -10.68 -7.92
N HIS A 13 10.83 -10.78 -7.26
CA HIS A 13 12.12 -10.94 -7.92
C HIS A 13 12.39 -12.43 -8.07
N GLU A 14 12.64 -12.90 -9.30
CA GLU A 14 13.09 -14.29 -9.54
C GLU A 14 14.43 -14.61 -8.84
N ASP A 15 15.19 -13.58 -8.45
CA ASP A 15 16.46 -13.67 -7.74
C ASP A 15 16.39 -13.25 -6.24
N ALA A 16 15.23 -12.85 -5.72
CA ALA A 16 15.11 -12.52 -4.30
C ALA A 16 14.69 -13.75 -3.48
N SER A 17 15.28 -13.90 -2.31
CA SER A 17 14.93 -14.97 -1.36
C SER A 17 13.58 -14.78 -0.67
N TYR A 18 12.83 -13.73 -1.03
CA TYR A 18 11.58 -13.33 -0.38
C TYR A 18 10.48 -13.15 -1.44
N SER A 19 9.33 -13.76 -1.18
CA SER A 19 8.14 -13.59 -2.00
C SER A 19 7.38 -12.32 -1.61
N THR A 20 6.55 -11.79 -2.53
CA THR A 20 5.58 -10.71 -2.25
C THR A 20 4.77 -10.99 -0.98
N PHE A 21 4.39 -12.25 -0.77
CA PHE A 21 3.65 -12.69 0.40
C PHE A 21 4.43 -12.51 1.71
N ASP A 22 5.72 -12.84 1.73
CA ASP A 22 6.58 -12.66 2.92
C ASP A 22 6.72 -11.18 3.27
N PHE A 23 6.87 -10.34 2.24
CA PHE A 23 6.96 -8.90 2.40
C PHE A 23 5.68 -8.32 2.99
N LEU A 24 4.52 -8.65 2.40
CA LEU A 24 3.22 -8.19 2.89
C LEU A 24 2.92 -8.70 4.31
N THR A 25 3.40 -9.89 4.67
CA THR A 25 3.32 -10.40 6.03
C THR A 25 4.09 -9.50 7.00
N GLN A 26 5.33 -9.11 6.68
CA GLN A 26 6.11 -8.19 7.51
C GLN A 26 5.45 -6.80 7.64
N VAL A 27 4.84 -6.32 6.55
CA VAL A 27 4.08 -5.05 6.55
C VAL A 27 2.89 -5.13 7.51
N MET A 28 2.15 -6.24 7.50
CA MET A 28 1.05 -6.48 8.44
C MET A 28 1.54 -6.64 9.90
N GLU A 29 2.70 -7.27 10.11
CA GLU A 29 3.31 -7.42 11.44
C GLU A 29 3.88 -6.10 12.01
N GLY A 30 3.85 -5.03 11.22
CA GLY A 30 4.33 -3.71 11.65
C GLY A 30 5.85 -3.61 11.69
N ALA A 31 6.56 -4.36 10.82
CA ALA A 31 8.01 -4.33 10.74
C ALA A 31 8.58 -2.96 10.30
N TYR A 32 7.76 -2.09 9.71
CA TYR A 32 8.19 -0.81 9.15
C TYR A 32 7.75 0.38 10.02
N PRO A 33 8.68 1.31 10.35
CA PRO A 33 8.34 2.51 11.11
C PRO A 33 7.50 3.50 10.29
N HIS A 34 6.96 4.49 11.00
CA HIS A 34 6.23 5.61 10.41
C HIS A 34 7.00 6.33 9.29
N GLY A 35 6.31 6.67 8.21
CA GLY A 35 6.85 7.46 7.10
C GLY A 35 7.66 6.64 6.10
N VAL A 36 7.81 5.33 6.30
CA VAL A 36 8.37 4.43 5.29
C VAL A 36 7.46 4.42 4.07
N ALA A 37 8.06 4.58 2.90
CA ALA A 37 7.40 4.44 1.61
C ALA A 37 7.83 3.13 0.96
N LEU A 38 6.87 2.37 0.45
CA LEU A 38 7.07 1.12 -0.24
C LEU A 38 6.44 1.20 -1.62
N GLU A 39 7.12 0.69 -2.63
CA GLU A 39 6.61 0.65 -3.99
C GLU A 39 5.97 -0.72 -4.27
N TYR A 40 4.75 -0.75 -4.80
CA TYR A 40 4.06 -1.96 -5.24
C TYR A 40 3.46 -1.71 -6.62
N GLN A 41 4.10 -2.23 -7.67
CA GLN A 41 3.73 -1.94 -9.06
C GLN A 41 3.64 -0.41 -9.27
N ASP A 42 2.50 0.12 -9.71
CA ASP A 42 2.30 1.57 -9.95
C ASP A 42 1.83 2.35 -8.70
N LEU A 43 1.93 1.73 -7.51
CA LEU A 43 1.47 2.29 -6.24
C LEU A 43 2.63 2.60 -5.30
N VAL A 44 2.45 3.63 -4.49
CA VAL A 44 3.32 3.95 -3.36
C VAL A 44 2.52 3.83 -2.07
N LEU A 45 2.88 2.88 -1.22
CA LEU A 45 2.31 2.70 0.11
C LEU A 45 3.16 3.46 1.13
N ILE A 46 2.57 4.34 1.92
CA ILE A 46 3.27 5.11 2.94
C ILE A 46 2.72 4.78 4.32
N SER A 47 3.57 4.27 5.20
CA SER A 47 3.24 3.98 6.60
C SER A 47 2.83 5.27 7.32
N GLN A 48 1.71 5.22 8.00
CA GLN A 48 1.14 6.29 8.81
C GLN A 48 0.92 5.78 10.23
N VAL A 49 0.98 6.72 11.18
CA VAL A 49 0.56 6.47 12.55
C VAL A 49 -0.71 7.26 12.80
N ASP A 50 -1.68 6.63 13.44
CA ASP A 50 -2.80 7.35 14.02
C ASP A 50 -2.33 8.17 15.24
N ALA A 51 -3.19 9.05 15.75
CA ALA A 51 -2.85 9.90 16.91
C ALA A 51 -2.46 9.09 18.16
N ALA A 52 -2.91 7.84 18.26
CA ALA A 52 -2.59 6.92 19.34
C ALA A 52 -1.34 6.06 19.06
N GLN A 53 -0.79 6.06 17.84
CA GLN A 53 0.29 5.17 17.38
C GLN A 53 -0.03 3.67 17.59
N THR A 54 -1.31 3.32 17.53
CA THR A 54 -1.80 1.98 17.83
C THR A 54 -2.29 1.23 16.61
N THR A 55 -2.54 1.93 15.50
CA THR A 55 -3.11 1.32 14.29
C THR A 55 -2.10 1.32 13.16
N ASN A 56 -1.96 0.17 12.51
CA ASN A 56 -1.06 -0.01 11.38
C ASN A 56 -1.71 0.54 10.10
N ILE A 57 -1.68 1.86 9.92
CA ILE A 57 -2.34 2.54 8.79
C ILE A 57 -1.35 2.79 7.67
N TRP A 58 -1.75 2.53 6.43
CA TRP A 58 -0.95 2.81 5.25
C TRP A 58 -1.75 3.62 4.22
N HIS A 59 -1.19 4.74 3.76
CA HIS A 59 -1.75 5.48 2.63
C HIS A 59 -1.27 4.86 1.33
N VAL A 60 -2.22 4.46 0.48
CA VAL A 60 -1.95 4.03 -0.88
C VAL A 60 -2.04 5.25 -1.79
N ARG A 61 -0.98 5.51 -2.55
CA ARG A 61 -0.87 6.64 -3.46
C ARG A 61 -0.57 6.17 -4.88
N ALA A 62 -1.05 6.94 -5.85
CA ALA A 62 -0.61 6.81 -7.23
C ALA A 62 0.81 7.39 -7.39
N GLU A 63 1.49 7.03 -8.48
CA GLU A 63 2.79 7.60 -8.86
C GLU A 63 2.79 9.15 -8.89
N ASP A 64 1.66 9.77 -9.28
CA ASP A 64 1.50 11.23 -9.33
C ASP A 64 1.41 11.90 -7.94
N GLY A 65 1.39 11.11 -6.88
CA GLY A 65 1.32 11.57 -5.49
C GLY A 65 -0.08 11.68 -4.91
N SER A 66 -1.13 11.45 -5.71
CA SER A 66 -2.52 11.48 -5.26
C SER A 66 -2.80 10.33 -4.29
N ILE A 67 -3.49 10.62 -3.18
CA ILE A 67 -3.97 9.57 -2.27
C ILE A 67 -5.14 8.86 -2.95
N ILE A 68 -4.99 7.55 -3.12
CA ILE A 68 -6.02 6.67 -3.66
C ILE A 68 -6.92 6.19 -2.52
N GLU A 69 -6.33 5.67 -1.45
CA GLU A 69 -7.05 5.19 -0.26
C GLU A 69 -6.14 5.08 0.96
N SER A 70 -6.74 4.78 2.12
CA SER A 70 -6.03 4.50 3.37
C SER A 70 -6.44 3.14 3.88
N LEU A 71 -5.47 2.25 4.07
CA LEU A 71 -5.68 0.89 4.54
C LEU A 71 -5.35 0.82 6.03
N ASN A 72 -6.27 0.30 6.83
CA ASN A 72 -5.95 -0.17 8.17
C ASN A 72 -5.55 -1.64 8.06
N LEU A 73 -4.26 -1.95 8.21
CA LEU A 73 -3.75 -3.31 8.05
C LEU A 73 -4.25 -4.26 9.15
N ASP A 74 -4.64 -3.73 10.32
CA ASP A 74 -5.24 -4.53 11.40
C ASP A 74 -6.63 -5.10 11.01
N ALA A 75 -7.26 -4.54 9.97
CA ALA A 75 -8.52 -5.04 9.43
C ALA A 75 -8.34 -6.23 8.47
N PHE A 76 -7.11 -6.49 8.03
CA PHE A 76 -6.81 -7.58 7.10
C PHE A 76 -6.50 -8.87 7.85
N ARG A 77 -7.11 -9.98 7.42
CA ARG A 77 -6.92 -11.28 8.06
C ARG A 77 -5.64 -11.99 7.62
N THR A 78 -5.21 -11.78 6.38
CA THR A 78 -4.03 -12.44 5.79
C THR A 78 -3.35 -11.54 4.76
N ALA A 79 -2.06 -11.78 4.54
CA ALA A 79 -1.26 -11.09 3.51
C ALA A 79 -1.83 -11.29 2.10
N THR A 80 -2.43 -12.45 1.80
CA THR A 80 -3.12 -12.68 0.51
C THR A 80 -4.29 -11.72 0.30
N VAL A 81 -5.10 -11.44 1.34
CA VAL A 81 -6.24 -10.51 1.19
C VAL A 81 -5.75 -9.07 1.00
N LEU A 82 -4.63 -8.72 1.63
CA LEU A 82 -3.96 -7.44 1.40
C LEU A 82 -3.43 -7.35 -0.04
N GLU A 83 -2.74 -8.38 -0.52
CA GLU A 83 -2.23 -8.50 -1.90
C GLU A 83 -3.36 -8.35 -2.92
N GLU A 84 -4.44 -9.12 -2.78
CA GLU A 84 -5.62 -9.03 -3.65
C GLU A 84 -6.26 -7.65 -3.66
N THR A 85 -6.17 -6.91 -2.54
CA THR A 85 -6.70 -5.54 -2.44
C THR A 85 -5.80 -4.56 -3.18
N LEU A 86 -4.48 -4.69 -3.03
CA LEU A 86 -3.51 -3.88 -3.77
C LEU A 86 -3.57 -4.15 -5.26
N ASP A 87 -3.64 -5.41 -5.69
CA ASP A 87 -3.80 -5.81 -7.09
C ASP A 87 -5.07 -5.24 -7.70
N LYS A 88 -6.20 -5.26 -6.96
CA LYS A 88 -7.43 -4.57 -7.41
C LYS A 88 -7.18 -3.08 -7.55
N THR A 89 -6.51 -2.44 -6.60
CA THR A 89 -6.24 -1.01 -6.67
C THR A 89 -5.32 -0.64 -7.84
N VAL A 90 -4.34 -1.47 -8.19
CA VAL A 90 -3.54 -1.31 -9.42
C VAL A 90 -4.41 -1.48 -10.67
N ALA A 91 -5.21 -2.55 -10.73
CA ALA A 91 -6.04 -2.87 -11.90
C ALA A 91 -7.11 -1.80 -12.20
N TYR A 92 -7.55 -1.06 -11.17
CA TYR A 92 -8.53 0.03 -11.28
C TYR A 92 -7.83 1.39 -11.11
N VAL A 93 -7.15 1.83 -12.16
CA VAL A 93 -6.42 3.12 -12.27
C VAL A 93 -7.32 4.29 -11.80
N PRO A 94 -6.79 5.32 -11.12
CA PRO A 94 -7.56 6.48 -10.65
C PRO A 94 -8.42 7.19 -11.71
N SER A 95 -8.04 7.08 -12.98
CA SER A 95 -8.80 7.53 -14.16
C SER A 95 -10.23 6.97 -14.19
N ASP A 96 -10.39 5.70 -13.79
CA ASP A 96 -11.67 4.98 -13.80
C ASP A 96 -12.48 5.23 -12.51
N ARG A 97 -11.83 5.71 -11.42
CA ARG A 97 -12.53 6.08 -10.18
C ARG A 97 -13.40 7.34 -10.33
N LYS A 98 -13.21 8.16 -11.37
CA LYS A 98 -14.09 9.33 -11.67
C LYS A 98 -15.53 8.94 -12.01
N GLU A 99 -15.78 7.73 -12.49
CA GLU A 99 -17.15 7.26 -12.76
C GLU A 99 -17.94 6.97 -11.47
N TRP A 100 -17.26 6.67 -10.37
CA TRP A 100 -17.89 6.32 -9.09
C TRP A 100 -18.29 7.55 -8.27
N VAL A 101 -17.57 8.67 -8.42
CA VAL A 101 -17.86 9.92 -7.69
C VAL A 101 -19.05 10.68 -8.29
N ASN A 102 -19.49 10.36 -9.50
CA ASN A 102 -20.62 11.02 -10.18
C ASN A 102 -21.96 10.26 -10.05
N SER A 103 -22.03 9.21 -9.23
CA SER A 103 -23.28 8.45 -8.99
C SER A 103 -23.91 8.72 -7.62
N LEU A 104 -23.61 9.85 -6.98
CA LEU A 104 -24.25 10.32 -5.73
C LEU A 104 -25.00 11.64 -5.94
#